data_AF-A0AA85J8T6-F1
#
_entry.id   AF-A0AA85J8T6-F1
#
_cell.length_a   1.000
_cell.length_b   1.000
_cell.length_c   1.000
_cell.angle_alpha   90.00
_cell.angle_beta   90.00
_cell.angle_gamma   90.00
#
_symmetry.space_group_name_H-M   'P 1'
#
loop_
_entity.id
_entity.type
_entity.pdbx_description
1 polymer ?
#
loop_
_entity_poly.entity_id
_entity_poly.type
_entity_poly.pdbx_seq_one_letter_code
_entity_poly.pdbx_strand_id
1 'polypeptide(L)'
;MIGELLAKRTDIIAAPLTVNDERSGYVYYVGPFMEDTMGILIKVPDQNEELFQMFLPFRYDIWLCLIASVFIAALAITLFSIISPFSAWNLALPGATSDEVSIYHSIWFTVGGMLMQGQELRAIAGSARTVTLLYWLLVLVIQATWQADLTAFLTKNVVQIPVSSLDDLANSGYTVAARENSGLKKIFERGIGNPVYTKIYEKITKNGVDITSLNQSVEFVRNSTSNVFLGNRISLLHYPYDETDTLDVIEVKDIVIPLSFAVRLDEEYASLMLNFMSTLRERGVIDHLLEK
;
A
#
# COMPACT_ATOMS: atom_id res chain seq x y z
N MET A 1 -14.59 -36.12 5.22
CA MET A 1 -15.11 -35.93 3.85
C MET A 1 -14.62 -37.01 2.89
N ILE A 2 -13.40 -36.95 2.32
CA ILE A 2 -12.95 -37.96 1.34
C ILE A 2 -12.99 -39.39 1.90
N GLY A 3 -12.50 -39.60 3.13
CA GLY A 3 -12.58 -40.92 3.78
C GLY A 3 -14.02 -41.43 3.97
N GLU A 4 -15.01 -40.56 4.14
CA GLU A 4 -16.41 -40.96 4.30
C GLU A 4 -17.08 -41.35 2.97
N LEU A 5 -16.72 -40.65 1.90
CA LEU A 5 -17.13 -40.98 0.53
C LEU A 5 -16.58 -42.35 0.12
N LEU A 6 -15.32 -42.65 0.47
CA LEU A 6 -14.69 -43.95 0.23
C LEU A 6 -15.27 -45.05 1.13
N ALA A 7 -15.58 -44.74 2.39
CA ALA A 7 -16.20 -45.67 3.33
C ALA A 7 -17.70 -45.93 3.07
N LYS A 8 -18.26 -45.40 1.97
CA LYS A 8 -19.68 -45.50 1.60
C LYS A 8 -20.65 -45.01 2.68
N ARG A 9 -20.23 -44.03 3.48
CA ARG A 9 -21.10 -43.33 4.45
C ARG A 9 -21.72 -42.07 3.86
N THR A 10 -21.14 -41.57 2.79
CA THR A 10 -21.59 -40.39 2.05
C THR A 10 -21.60 -40.73 0.57
N ASP A 11 -22.60 -40.22 -0.16
CA ASP A 11 -22.72 -40.43 -1.60
C ASP A 11 -22.17 -39.24 -2.41
N ILE A 12 -22.35 -38.01 -1.89
CA ILE A 12 -21.93 -36.77 -2.55
C ILE A 12 -21.28 -35.83 -1.54
N ILE A 13 -20.16 -35.22 -1.93
CA ILE A 13 -19.53 -34.10 -1.22
C ILE A 13 -19.93 -32.81 -1.93
N ALA A 14 -20.95 -32.14 -1.38
CA ALA A 14 -21.38 -30.80 -1.80
C ALA A 14 -20.66 -29.72 -0.99
N ALA A 15 -19.34 -29.66 -1.12
CA ALA A 15 -18.48 -28.67 -0.44
C ALA A 15 -17.41 -28.17 -1.42
N PRO A 16 -16.83 -26.97 -1.22
CA PRO A 16 -15.76 -26.45 -2.06
C PRO A 16 -14.49 -27.29 -1.88
N LEU A 17 -14.33 -28.31 -2.71
CA LEU A 17 -13.19 -29.21 -2.66
C LEU A 17 -12.21 -28.84 -3.76
N THR A 18 -10.97 -28.54 -3.37
CA THR A 18 -9.88 -28.35 -4.33
C THR A 18 -9.67 -29.62 -5.15
N VAL A 19 -9.68 -29.47 -6.48
CA VAL A 19 -9.34 -30.54 -7.41
C VAL A 19 -7.85 -30.85 -7.25
N ASN A 20 -7.53 -32.13 -7.06
CA ASN A 20 -6.16 -32.59 -6.86
C ASN A 20 -5.97 -33.94 -7.54
N ASP A 21 -4.85 -34.13 -8.25
CA ASP A 21 -4.51 -35.38 -8.95
C ASP A 21 -4.54 -36.61 -8.04
N GLU A 22 -4.01 -36.52 -6.82
CA GLU A 22 -4.03 -37.65 -5.85
C GLU A 22 -5.46 -38.07 -5.51
N ARG A 23 -6.39 -37.10 -5.42
CA ARG A 23 -7.79 -37.39 -5.09
C ARG A 23 -8.56 -37.86 -6.32
N SER A 24 -8.19 -37.38 -7.51
CA SER A 24 -8.84 -37.75 -8.78
C SER A 24 -8.76 -39.25 -9.09
N GLY A 25 -7.77 -39.96 -8.54
CA GLY A 25 -7.70 -41.42 -8.63
C GLY A 25 -8.72 -42.19 -7.77
N TYR A 26 -9.38 -41.52 -6.81
CA TYR A 26 -10.30 -42.14 -5.86
C TYR A 26 -11.72 -41.54 -5.87
N VAL A 27 -11.87 -40.32 -6.39
CA VAL A 27 -13.15 -39.62 -6.46
C VAL A 27 -13.36 -39.06 -7.85
N TYR A 28 -14.62 -38.98 -8.26
CA TYR A 28 -15.02 -38.32 -9.49
C TYR A 28 -15.42 -36.88 -9.21
N TYR A 29 -14.75 -35.93 -9.86
CA TYR A 29 -15.02 -34.50 -9.69
C TYR A 29 -16.14 -34.05 -10.64
N VAL A 30 -17.14 -33.36 -10.09
CA VAL A 30 -18.31 -32.88 -10.85
C VAL A 30 -18.10 -31.42 -11.26
N GLY A 31 -17.08 -31.20 -12.08
CA GLY A 31 -16.68 -29.91 -12.67
C GLY A 31 -16.10 -28.92 -11.66
N PRO A 32 -15.15 -28.04 -12.04
CA PRO A 32 -14.96 -26.83 -11.26
C PRO A 32 -16.20 -25.96 -11.41
N PHE A 33 -16.90 -25.70 -10.29
CA PHE A 33 -18.01 -24.74 -10.25
C PHE A 33 -17.52 -23.32 -9.95
N MET A 34 -16.28 -23.18 -9.47
CA MET A 34 -15.66 -21.92 -9.14
C MET A 34 -14.15 -22.07 -9.28
N GLU A 35 -13.48 -21.03 -9.76
CA GLU A 35 -12.03 -20.91 -9.71
C GLU A 35 -11.68 -19.93 -8.59
N ASP A 36 -10.93 -20.41 -7.61
CA ASP A 36 -10.34 -19.58 -6.56
C ASP A 36 -8.88 -19.31 -6.91
N THR A 37 -8.27 -18.32 -6.27
CA THR A 37 -6.84 -18.05 -6.37
C THR A 37 -6.21 -18.14 -4.98
N MET A 38 -4.89 -18.27 -4.91
CA MET A 38 -4.22 -18.18 -3.62
C MET A 38 -4.26 -16.74 -3.11
N GLY A 39 -4.66 -16.58 -1.86
CA GLY A 39 -4.57 -15.34 -1.10
C GLY A 39 -3.42 -15.39 -0.10
N ILE A 40 -2.70 -14.27 0.02
CA ILE A 40 -1.73 -14.01 1.08
C ILE A 40 -2.41 -13.06 2.07
N LEU A 41 -2.73 -13.55 3.26
CA LEU A 41 -3.22 -12.73 4.37
C LEU A 41 -2.02 -12.15 5.12
N ILE A 42 -1.97 -10.82 5.20
CA ILE A 42 -0.93 -10.07 5.88
C ILE A 42 -1.52 -9.04 6.84
N LYS A 43 -0.72 -8.63 7.82
CA LYS A 43 -0.99 -7.43 8.61
C LYS A 43 -0.27 -6.24 7.98
N VAL A 44 -1.05 -5.28 7.53
CA VAL A 44 -0.59 -4.00 7.02
C VAL A 44 0.00 -3.21 8.19
N PRO A 45 1.24 -2.72 8.09
CA PRO A 45 1.80 -1.86 9.13
C PRO A 45 1.00 -0.56 9.21
N ASP A 46 0.76 -0.08 10.44
CA ASP A 46 0.15 1.22 10.65
C ASP A 46 0.98 2.30 9.95
N GLN A 47 0.30 3.27 9.32
CA GLN A 47 1.00 4.43 8.79
C GLN A 47 1.60 5.19 9.96
N ASN A 48 2.92 5.36 9.96
CA ASN A 48 3.57 6.21 10.94
C ASN A 48 3.08 7.65 10.74
N GLU A 49 2.17 8.09 11.59
CA GLU A 49 1.78 9.49 11.72
C GLU A 49 2.90 10.27 12.38
N GLU A 50 3.99 10.49 11.65
CA GLU A 50 5.04 11.39 12.12
C GLU A 50 4.45 12.80 12.27
N LEU A 51 4.56 13.37 13.48
CA LEU A 51 4.05 14.72 13.82
C LEU A 51 4.56 15.84 12.88
N PHE A 52 5.60 15.58 12.09
CA PHE A 52 6.30 16.55 11.23
C PHE A 52 6.19 16.26 9.73
N GLN A 53 5.15 15.56 9.29
CA GLN A 53 4.90 15.26 7.86
C GLN A 53 4.91 16.50 6.95
N MET A 54 4.62 17.69 7.48
CA MET A 54 4.65 18.96 6.73
C MET A 54 6.04 19.35 6.19
N PHE A 55 7.12 18.83 6.79
CA PHE A 55 8.49 19.12 6.36
C PHE A 55 9.03 18.10 5.35
N LEU A 56 8.38 16.93 5.21
CA LEU A 56 8.77 15.86 4.29
C LEU A 56 8.76 16.24 2.79
N PRO A 57 7.90 17.13 2.29
CA PRO A 57 7.87 17.47 0.86
C PRO A 57 9.20 18.05 0.35
N PHE A 58 9.91 18.81 1.19
CA PHE A 58 11.19 19.40 0.83
C PHE A 58 12.34 18.68 1.53
N ARG A 59 13.36 18.33 0.74
CA ARG A 59 14.61 17.79 1.25
C ARG A 59 15.30 18.83 2.15
N TYR A 60 16.10 18.34 3.09
CA TYR A 60 16.91 19.18 3.98
C TYR A 60 17.78 20.20 3.23
N ASP A 61 18.35 19.82 2.09
CA ASP A 61 19.15 20.70 1.23
C ASP A 61 18.36 21.95 0.78
N ILE A 62 17.07 21.77 0.45
CA ILE A 62 16.18 22.85 0.00
C ILE A 62 15.88 23.78 1.17
N TRP A 63 15.62 23.24 2.36
CA TRP A 63 15.40 24.05 3.57
C TRP A 63 16.60 24.96 3.88
N LEU A 64 17.83 24.45 3.72
CA LEU A 64 19.03 25.28 3.86
C LEU A 64 19.10 26.38 2.78
N CYS A 65 18.77 26.06 1.53
CA CYS A 65 18.70 27.05 0.46
C CYS A 65 17.64 28.13 0.72
N LEU A 66 16.50 27.79 1.33
CA LEU A 66 15.47 28.76 1.72
C LEU A 66 15.97 29.72 2.80
N ILE A 67 16.63 29.20 3.84
CA ILE A 67 17.23 30.04 4.89
C ILE A 67 18.31 30.94 4.27
N ALA A 68 19.17 30.40 3.40
CA ALA A 68 20.19 31.18 2.72
C ALA A 68 19.61 32.28 1.82
N SER A 69 18.50 32.01 1.12
CA SER A 69 17.87 32.97 0.21
C SER A 69 17.35 34.20 0.96
N VAL A 70 16.85 34.03 2.19
CA VAL A 70 16.44 35.15 3.07
C VAL A 70 17.62 36.08 3.36
N PHE A 71 18.77 35.54 3.73
CA PHE A 71 19.95 36.36 4.02
C PHE A 71 20.49 37.05 2.76
N ILE A 72 20.51 36.34 1.62
CA ILE A 72 20.97 36.90 0.34
C ILE A 72 20.05 38.03 -0.12
N ALA A 73 18.73 37.84 -0.06
CA ALA A 73 17.76 38.85 -0.46
C ALA A 73 17.78 40.06 0.48
N ALA A 74 17.88 39.85 1.80
CA ALA A 74 18.02 40.93 2.77
C ALA A 74 19.29 41.76 2.51
N LEU A 75 20.42 41.10 2.28
CA LEU A 75 21.68 41.76 1.94
C LEU A 75 21.58 42.55 0.63
N ALA A 76 20.97 41.97 -0.41
CA ALA A 76 20.76 42.63 -1.68
C ALA A 76 19.88 43.88 -1.52
N ILE A 77 18.75 43.78 -0.83
CA ILE A 77 17.85 44.91 -0.56
C ILE A 77 18.60 46.02 0.18
N THR A 78 19.32 45.69 1.26
CA THR A 78 20.13 46.66 2.00
C THR A 78 21.20 47.33 1.12
N LEU A 79 21.93 46.55 0.32
CA LEU A 79 22.99 47.06 -0.56
C LEU A 79 22.44 48.01 -1.62
N PHE A 80 21.34 47.64 -2.27
CA PHE A 80 20.69 48.49 -3.28
C PHE A 80 20.03 49.73 -2.67
N SER A 81 19.56 49.66 -1.43
CA SER A 81 19.09 50.84 -0.68
C SER A 81 20.24 51.79 -0.34
N ILE A 82 21.41 51.29 0.08
CA ILE A 82 22.59 52.12 0.40
C ILE A 82 23.18 52.78 -0.85
N ILE A 83 23.38 52.00 -1.92
CA ILE A 83 24.08 52.47 -3.13
C ILE A 83 23.19 53.40 -3.97
N SER A 84 21.87 53.23 -3.93
CA SER A 84 20.98 54.01 -4.77
C SER A 84 20.95 55.49 -4.35
N PRO A 85 21.31 56.43 -5.23
CA PRO A 85 21.22 57.86 -4.92
C PRO A 85 19.77 58.32 -4.69
N PHE A 86 18.79 57.49 -5.09
CA PHE A 86 17.36 57.76 -4.96
C PHE A 86 16.70 57.06 -3.75
N SER A 87 17.48 56.53 -2.80
CA SER A 87 16.94 56.05 -1.51
C SER A 87 16.54 57.22 -0.61
N ALA A 88 15.52 57.06 0.23
CA ALA A 88 15.07 58.14 1.11
C ALA A 88 16.12 58.54 2.14
N TRP A 89 16.98 57.59 2.54
CA TRP A 89 18.16 57.84 3.35
C TRP A 89 19.14 58.81 2.66
N ASN A 90 19.49 58.54 1.40
CA ASN A 90 20.44 59.36 0.63
C ASN A 90 19.86 60.71 0.19
N LEU A 91 18.54 60.80 0.01
CA LEU A 91 17.82 62.04 -0.29
C LEU A 91 17.43 62.85 0.96
N ALA A 92 17.69 62.34 2.17
CA ALA A 92 17.29 62.94 3.45
C ALA A 92 15.83 63.42 3.49
N LEU A 93 14.92 62.60 2.94
CA LEU A 93 13.49 62.95 2.86
C LEU A 93 12.86 63.03 4.26
N PRO A 94 11.90 63.94 4.50
CA PRO A 94 11.15 63.96 5.75
C PRO A 94 10.35 62.65 5.90
N GLY A 95 10.78 61.80 6.85
CA GLY A 95 10.27 60.42 7.03
C GLY A 95 11.25 59.31 6.66
N ALA A 96 12.48 59.64 6.24
CA ALA A 96 13.55 58.66 6.07
C ALA A 96 13.98 58.11 7.44
N THR A 97 13.61 56.87 7.74
CA THR A 97 14.08 56.15 8.92
C THR A 97 15.33 55.35 8.58
N SER A 98 16.17 55.09 9.59
CA SER A 98 17.32 54.17 9.48
C SER A 98 16.92 52.75 9.09
N ASP A 99 15.62 52.44 9.13
CA ASP A 99 15.07 51.11 8.92
C ASP A 99 15.11 50.70 7.44
N GLU A 100 15.12 51.65 6.49
CA GLU A 100 15.26 51.36 5.06
C GLU A 100 16.66 50.80 4.71
N VAL A 101 17.67 51.16 5.53
CA VAL A 101 19.09 50.82 5.32
C VAL A 101 19.59 49.79 6.35
N SER A 102 18.81 49.50 7.38
CA SER A 102 19.18 48.52 8.40
C SER A 102 19.04 47.09 7.87
N ILE A 103 20.14 46.32 7.97
CA ILE A 103 20.15 44.90 7.61
C ILE A 103 19.18 44.09 8.49
N TYR A 104 19.01 44.46 9.75
CA TYR A 104 18.09 43.79 10.67
C TYR A 104 16.64 43.90 10.19
N HIS A 105 16.21 45.12 9.83
CA HIS A 105 14.89 45.35 9.28
C HIS A 105 14.71 44.71 7.90
N SER A 106 15.76 44.67 7.08
CA SER A 106 15.74 43.97 5.79
C SER A 106 15.59 42.45 5.95
N ILE A 107 16.23 41.84 6.97
CA ILE A 107 16.06 40.42 7.30
C ILE A 107 14.62 40.18 7.75
N TRP A 108 14.11 40.97 8.71
CA TRP A 108 12.75 40.85 9.20
C TRP A 108 11.70 41.00 8.09
N PHE A 109 11.91 41.98 7.20
CA PHE A 109 11.09 42.21 6.01
C PHE A 109 11.09 41.00 5.07
N THR A 110 12.26 40.41 4.84
CA THR A 110 12.44 39.27 3.94
C THR A 110 11.83 37.98 4.52
N VAL A 111 11.94 37.79 5.84
CA VAL A 111 11.27 36.71 6.59
C VAL A 111 9.75 36.87 6.57
N GLY A 112 9.24 38.07 6.86
CA GLY A 112 7.81 38.35 6.81
C GLY A 112 7.23 38.15 5.41
N GLY A 113 7.96 38.55 4.37
CA GLY A 113 7.59 38.30 2.98
C GLY A 113 7.51 36.81 2.66
N MET A 114 8.47 36.01 3.13
CA MET A 114 8.48 34.54 2.97
C MET A 114 7.28 33.88 3.68
N LEU A 115 6.91 34.37 4.86
CA LEU A 115 5.76 33.91 5.65
C LEU A 115 4.41 34.44 5.12
N MET A 116 4.40 35.16 3.99
CA MET A 116 3.22 35.83 3.42
C MET A 116 2.52 36.77 4.41
N GLN A 117 3.28 37.35 5.34
CA GLN A 117 2.77 38.35 6.27
C GLN A 117 2.82 39.75 5.63
N GLY A 118 1.85 40.60 6.00
CA GLY A 118 1.86 42.00 5.59
C GLY A 118 3.13 42.72 6.04
N GLN A 119 3.63 43.65 5.23
CA GLN A 119 4.89 44.34 5.47
C GLN A 119 4.67 45.81 5.84
N GLU A 120 5.40 46.29 6.84
CA GLU A 120 5.39 47.70 7.27
C GLU A 120 6.49 48.53 6.60
N LEU A 121 7.60 47.89 6.19
CA LEU A 121 8.73 48.56 5.56
C LEU A 121 8.51 48.71 4.04
N ARG A 122 8.58 49.94 3.53
CA ARG A 122 8.42 50.25 2.10
C ARG A 122 9.71 50.84 1.55
N ALA A 123 10.44 50.08 0.72
CA ALA A 123 11.57 50.60 -0.03
C ALA A 123 11.14 51.75 -0.95
N ILE A 124 11.85 52.88 -0.91
CA ILE A 124 11.51 54.07 -1.70
C ILE A 124 12.28 54.07 -3.03
N ALA A 125 13.53 53.58 -3.03
CA ALA A 125 14.35 53.44 -4.23
C ALA A 125 13.75 52.44 -5.24
N GLY A 126 13.74 52.82 -6.53
CA GLY A 126 13.23 51.97 -7.61
C GLY A 126 13.99 50.64 -7.76
N SER A 127 15.32 50.66 -7.60
CA SER A 127 16.17 49.47 -7.66
C SER A 127 15.84 48.46 -6.55
N ALA A 128 15.71 48.93 -5.31
CA ALA A 128 15.34 48.09 -4.18
C ALA A 128 13.94 47.49 -4.36
N ARG A 129 12.98 48.26 -4.89
CA ARG A 129 11.64 47.75 -5.23
C ARG A 129 11.67 46.63 -6.26
N THR A 130 12.49 46.75 -7.30
CA THR A 130 12.62 45.68 -8.30
C THR A 130 13.16 44.40 -7.66
N VAL A 131 14.18 44.50 -6.81
CA VAL A 131 14.73 43.33 -6.08
C VAL A 131 13.68 42.72 -5.14
N THR A 132 12.95 43.54 -4.40
CA THR A 132 11.82 43.09 -3.56
C THR A 132 10.75 42.35 -4.37
N LEU A 133 10.35 42.89 -5.54
CA LEU A 133 9.36 42.24 -6.39
C LEU A 133 9.84 40.89 -6.94
N LEU A 134 11.11 40.80 -7.34
CA LEU A 134 11.71 39.55 -7.78
C LEU A 134 11.77 38.51 -6.65
N TYR A 135 12.11 38.95 -5.44
CA TYR A 135 12.10 38.08 -4.27
C TYR A 135 10.68 37.61 -3.92
N TRP A 136 9.67 38.49 -3.99
CA TRP A 136 8.28 38.11 -3.77
C TRP A 136 7.80 37.11 -4.82
N LEU A 137 8.16 37.28 -6.10
CA LEU A 137 7.86 36.31 -7.14
C LEU A 137 8.49 34.95 -6.82
N LEU A 138 9.75 34.94 -6.38
CA LEU A 138 10.45 33.72 -5.97
C LEU A 138 9.73 33.02 -4.80
N VAL A 139 9.34 33.77 -3.76
CA VAL A 139 8.58 33.25 -2.61
C VAL A 139 7.25 32.65 -3.06
N LEU A 140 6.50 33.33 -3.94
CA LEU A 140 5.22 32.83 -4.45
C LEU A 140 5.37 31.50 -5.18
N VAL A 141 6.41 31.37 -6.02
CA VAL A 141 6.70 30.11 -6.72
C VAL A 141 7.04 29.00 -5.74
N ILE A 142 7.93 29.26 -4.78
CA ILE A 142 8.34 28.29 -3.75
C ILE A 142 7.13 27.83 -2.93
N GLN A 143 6.29 28.76 -2.49
CA GLN A 143 5.11 28.45 -1.68
C GLN A 143 4.10 27.62 -2.47
N ALA A 144 3.87 27.95 -3.74
CA ALA A 144 2.97 27.19 -4.60
C ALA A 144 3.49 25.75 -4.82
N THR A 145 4.80 25.58 -5.04
CA THR A 145 5.42 24.26 -5.17
C THR A 145 5.32 23.47 -3.86
N TRP A 146 5.62 24.09 -2.71
CA TRP A 146 5.50 23.44 -1.41
C TRP A 146 4.07 22.97 -1.12
N GLN A 147 3.07 23.81 -1.39
CA GLN A 147 1.66 23.45 -1.22
C GLN A 147 1.24 22.31 -2.16
N ALA A 148 1.69 22.33 -3.41
CA ALA A 148 1.40 21.28 -4.38
C ALA A 148 1.99 19.93 -3.94
N ASP A 149 3.27 19.91 -3.54
CA ASP A 149 3.95 18.68 -3.11
C ASP A 149 3.41 18.16 -1.77
N LEU A 150 3.09 19.06 -0.82
CA LEU A 150 2.44 18.69 0.43
C LEU A 150 1.05 18.07 0.18
N THR A 151 0.26 18.67 -0.70
CA THR A 151 -1.06 18.13 -1.06
C THR A 151 -0.93 16.76 -1.74
N ALA A 152 0.04 16.62 -2.66
CA ALA A 152 0.33 15.34 -3.30
C ALA A 152 0.78 14.29 -2.26
N PHE A 153 1.58 14.68 -1.28
CA PHE A 153 2.03 13.80 -0.21
C PHE A 153 0.87 13.33 0.68
N LEU A 154 0.02 14.26 1.15
CA LEU A 154 -1.10 13.97 2.04
C LEU A 154 -2.23 13.16 1.36
N THR A 155 -2.38 13.29 0.04
CA THR A 155 -3.36 12.50 -0.72
C THR A 155 -2.83 11.11 -1.10
N LYS A 156 -1.51 10.89 -1.01
CA LYS A 156 -0.88 9.63 -1.36
C LYS A 156 -0.89 8.66 -0.18
N ASN A 157 -1.97 7.91 -0.04
CA ASN A 157 -2.04 6.74 0.84
C ASN A 157 -1.21 5.58 0.26
N VAL A 158 0.13 5.67 0.26
CA VAL A 158 0.95 4.49 -0.03
C VAL A 158 1.04 3.65 1.21
N VAL A 159 0.08 2.74 1.37
CA VAL A 159 0.34 1.54 2.14
C VAL A 159 1.41 0.76 1.37
N GLN A 160 2.64 0.76 1.86
CA GLN A 160 3.68 -0.11 1.32
C GLN A 160 3.35 -1.54 1.74
N ILE A 161 2.63 -2.25 0.89
CA ILE A 161 2.39 -3.67 1.05
C ILE A 161 3.77 -4.36 0.93
N PRO A 162 4.28 -4.99 2.00
CA PRO A 162 5.67 -5.45 2.03
C PRO A 162 5.93 -6.66 1.13
N VAL A 163 4.87 -7.35 0.71
CA VAL A 163 4.95 -8.54 -0.14
C VAL A 163 3.90 -8.39 -1.23
N SER A 164 4.32 -8.31 -2.49
CA SER A 164 3.39 -8.18 -3.63
C SER A 164 3.25 -9.47 -4.43
N SER A 165 4.27 -10.33 -4.35
CA SER A 165 4.37 -11.57 -5.11
C SER A 165 4.82 -12.74 -4.24
N LEU A 166 4.64 -13.95 -4.75
CA LEU A 166 5.13 -15.15 -4.09
C LEU A 166 6.66 -15.21 -4.07
N ASP A 167 7.33 -14.65 -5.09
CA ASP A 167 8.78 -14.50 -5.14
C ASP A 167 9.32 -13.60 -4.03
N ASP A 168 8.66 -12.45 -3.81
CA ASP A 168 8.99 -11.55 -2.70
C ASP A 168 8.82 -12.30 -1.37
N LEU A 169 7.70 -13.01 -1.21
CA LEU A 169 7.43 -13.78 0.00
C LEU A 169 8.50 -14.87 0.22
N ALA A 170 8.95 -15.55 -0.84
CA ALA A 170 9.95 -16.61 -0.74
C ALA A 170 11.31 -16.06 -0.29
N ASN A 171 11.71 -14.88 -0.76
CA ASN A 171 13.00 -14.27 -0.42
C ASN A 171 12.96 -13.39 0.84
N SER A 172 11.77 -13.04 1.33
CA SER A 172 11.59 -12.23 2.53
C SER A 172 11.96 -12.95 3.84
N GLY A 173 12.01 -12.20 4.95
CA GLY A 173 12.17 -12.75 6.32
C GLY A 173 10.86 -13.16 7.00
N TYR A 174 9.71 -13.10 6.31
CA TYR A 174 8.39 -13.38 6.89
C TYR A 174 8.21 -14.85 7.29
N THR A 175 7.53 -15.08 8.41
CA THR A 175 7.09 -16.40 8.87
C THR A 175 5.79 -16.77 8.17
N VAL A 176 5.85 -17.83 7.38
CA VAL A 176 4.72 -18.27 6.55
C VAL A 176 4.02 -19.44 7.22
N ALA A 177 2.70 -19.40 7.27
CA ALA A 177 1.87 -20.52 7.70
C ALA A 177 0.80 -20.83 6.65
N ALA A 178 0.39 -22.10 6.57
CA ALA A 178 -0.69 -22.56 5.72
C ALA A 178 -1.53 -23.58 6.50
N ARG A 179 -2.80 -23.75 6.13
CA ARG A 179 -3.67 -24.70 6.82
C ARG A 179 -3.19 -26.13 6.64
N GLU A 180 -3.18 -26.89 7.73
CA GLU A 180 -2.84 -28.31 7.72
C GLU A 180 -3.82 -29.13 6.88
N ASN A 181 -3.31 -30.17 6.21
CA ASN A 181 -4.08 -31.03 5.30
C ASN A 181 -4.84 -30.29 4.19
N SER A 182 -4.43 -29.07 3.84
CA SER A 182 -5.04 -28.28 2.76
C SER A 182 -4.57 -28.71 1.37
N GLY A 183 -5.40 -28.48 0.36
CA GLY A 183 -5.01 -28.65 -1.04
C GLY A 183 -3.84 -27.72 -1.42
N LEU A 184 -3.84 -26.51 -0.86
CA LEU A 184 -2.80 -25.51 -1.10
C LEU A 184 -1.42 -25.95 -0.60
N LYS A 185 -1.31 -26.49 0.63
CA LYS A 185 -0.04 -27.01 1.17
C LYS A 185 0.54 -28.11 0.26
N LYS A 186 -0.31 -28.96 -0.31
CA LYS A 186 0.09 -30.01 -1.26
C LYS A 186 0.61 -29.47 -2.60
N ILE A 187 0.14 -28.31 -3.06
CA ILE A 187 0.67 -27.67 -4.28
C ILE A 187 2.14 -27.32 -4.08
N PHE A 188 2.49 -26.74 -2.93
CA PHE A 188 3.88 -26.39 -2.60
C PHE A 188 4.76 -27.61 -2.35
N GLU A 189 4.20 -28.65 -1.73
CA GLU A 189 4.89 -29.92 -1.51
C GLU A 189 5.27 -30.60 -2.84
N ARG A 190 4.38 -30.58 -3.83
CA ARG A 190 4.63 -31.18 -5.16
C ARG A 190 5.38 -30.28 -6.12
N GLY A 191 5.52 -29.00 -5.80
CA GLY A 191 6.21 -27.99 -6.60
C GLY A 191 7.72 -28.19 -6.76
N ILE A 192 8.21 -29.44 -6.66
CA ILE A 192 9.61 -29.83 -6.74
C ILE A 192 10.08 -29.59 -8.19
N GLY A 193 10.66 -28.42 -8.42
CA GLY A 193 11.05 -27.94 -9.75
C GLY A 193 11.01 -26.41 -9.86
N ASN A 194 10.13 -25.76 -9.08
CA ASN A 194 10.13 -24.32 -8.93
C ASN A 194 10.83 -23.93 -7.60
N PRO A 195 11.97 -23.19 -7.63
CA PRO A 195 12.70 -22.83 -6.42
C PRO A 195 11.87 -22.00 -5.43
N VAL A 196 10.89 -21.23 -5.92
CA VAL A 196 9.98 -20.43 -5.10
C VAL A 196 9.10 -21.33 -4.26
N TYR A 197 8.50 -22.36 -4.87
CA TYR A 197 7.57 -23.26 -4.19
C TYR A 197 8.27 -24.09 -3.12
N THR A 198 9.49 -24.57 -3.42
CA THR A 198 10.32 -25.29 -2.45
C THR A 198 10.67 -24.41 -1.26
N LYS A 199 11.11 -23.17 -1.47
CA LYS A 199 11.40 -22.22 -0.39
C LYS A 199 10.17 -21.92 0.48
N ILE A 200 9.00 -21.73 -0.13
CA ILE A 200 7.75 -21.49 0.61
C ILE A 200 7.36 -22.72 1.43
N TYR A 201 7.46 -23.92 0.85
CA TYR A 201 7.19 -25.16 1.56
C TYR A 201 8.13 -25.36 2.76
N GLU A 202 9.43 -25.08 2.58
CA GLU A 202 10.41 -25.09 3.67
C GLU A 202 10.06 -24.10 4.78
N LYS A 203 9.62 -22.88 4.43
CA LYS A 203 9.18 -21.88 5.42
C LYS A 203 7.96 -22.34 6.22
N ILE A 204 6.95 -22.90 5.55
CA ILE A 204 5.76 -23.44 6.19
C ILE A 204 6.16 -24.56 7.16
N THR A 205 7.03 -25.47 6.73
CA THR A 205 7.45 -26.64 7.52
C THR A 205 8.34 -26.24 8.71
N LYS A 206 9.20 -25.23 8.53
CA LYS A 206 10.09 -24.71 9.58
C LYS A 206 9.35 -23.99 10.71
N ASN A 207 8.24 -23.33 10.39
CA ASN A 207 7.45 -22.59 11.37
C ASN A 207 6.79 -23.54 12.40
N GLY A 208 6.38 -24.74 11.98
CA GLY A 208 5.83 -25.76 12.88
C GLY A 208 4.51 -25.39 13.55
N VAL A 209 3.81 -24.36 13.04
CA VAL A 209 2.52 -23.91 13.56
C VAL A 209 1.40 -24.66 12.81
N ASP A 210 0.74 -25.57 13.52
CA ASP A 210 -0.36 -26.36 12.98
C ASP A 210 -1.67 -25.56 13.00
N ILE A 211 -1.98 -24.89 11.89
CA ILE A 211 -3.24 -24.15 11.73
C ILE A 211 -4.32 -25.08 11.20
N THR A 212 -5.39 -25.26 11.98
CA THR A 212 -6.49 -26.18 11.62
C THR A 212 -7.77 -25.44 11.19
N SER A 213 -7.97 -24.21 11.66
CA SER A 213 -9.15 -23.38 11.40
C SER A 213 -8.80 -22.02 10.83
N LEU A 214 -9.76 -21.38 10.17
CA LEU A 214 -9.59 -20.04 9.57
C LEU A 214 -9.40 -18.96 10.66
N ASN A 215 -10.10 -19.10 11.79
CA ASN A 215 -9.95 -18.17 12.93
C ASN A 215 -8.53 -18.19 13.48
N GLN A 216 -7.94 -19.39 13.63
CA GLN A 216 -6.54 -19.53 14.06
C GLN A 216 -5.56 -18.88 13.09
N SER A 217 -5.81 -18.94 11.78
CA SER A 217 -4.96 -18.23 10.81
C SER A 217 -5.04 -16.72 10.92
N VAL A 218 -6.23 -16.18 11.17
CA VAL A 218 -6.41 -14.73 11.33
C VAL A 218 -5.72 -14.26 12.61
N GLU A 219 -5.88 -14.98 13.73
CA GLU A 219 -5.18 -14.69 14.98
C GLU A 219 -3.65 -14.77 14.82
N PHE A 220 -3.15 -15.76 14.07
CA PHE A 220 -1.72 -15.90 13.79
C PHE A 220 -1.15 -14.66 13.09
N VAL A 221 -1.86 -14.13 12.08
CA VAL A 221 -1.43 -12.91 11.36
C VAL A 221 -1.61 -11.65 12.23
N ARG A 222 -2.67 -11.57 13.05
CA ARG A 222 -2.87 -10.43 13.97
C ARG A 222 -1.74 -10.28 15.00
N ASN A 223 -1.19 -11.40 15.47
CA ASN A 223 -0.19 -11.44 16.54
C ASN A 223 1.15 -10.77 16.16
N SER A 224 1.54 -10.79 14.88
CA SER A 224 2.78 -10.16 14.43
C SER A 224 2.70 -9.65 13.00
N THR A 225 3.25 -8.46 12.74
CA THR A 225 3.40 -7.93 11.38
C THR A 225 4.32 -8.77 10.50
N SER A 226 5.15 -9.62 11.10
CA SER A 226 6.03 -10.55 10.39
C SER A 226 5.38 -11.89 10.05
N ASN A 227 4.16 -12.14 10.53
CA ASN A 227 3.42 -13.38 10.26
C ASN A 227 2.57 -13.23 9.00
N VAL A 228 2.62 -14.24 8.14
CA VAL A 228 1.90 -14.29 6.88
C VAL A 228 1.18 -15.62 6.77
N PHE A 229 -0.09 -15.59 6.35
CA PHE A 229 -0.87 -16.80 6.13
C PHE A 229 -1.23 -16.99 4.65
N LEU A 230 -1.02 -18.21 4.15
CA LEU A 230 -1.40 -18.62 2.81
C LEU A 230 -2.71 -19.42 2.85
N GLY A 231 -3.69 -18.95 2.09
CA GLY A 231 -5.01 -19.57 2.05
C GLY A 231 -5.72 -19.37 0.72
N ASN A 232 -6.96 -19.84 0.68
CA ASN A 232 -7.89 -19.61 -0.42
C ASN A 232 -8.37 -18.16 -0.38
N ARG A 233 -8.20 -17.40 -1.46
CA ARG A 233 -8.51 -15.97 -1.50
C ARG A 233 -9.97 -15.70 -1.18
N ILE A 234 -10.90 -16.45 -1.78
CA ILE A 234 -12.33 -16.25 -1.55
C ILE A 234 -12.70 -16.48 -0.08
N SER A 235 -12.10 -17.49 0.56
CA SER A 235 -12.33 -17.77 1.99
C SER A 235 -11.78 -16.68 2.90
N LEU A 236 -10.64 -16.07 2.52
CA LEU A 236 -10.06 -14.96 3.26
C LEU A 236 -10.90 -13.69 3.09
N LEU A 237 -11.28 -13.33 1.87
CA LEU A 237 -12.08 -12.12 1.61
C LEU A 237 -13.45 -12.11 2.29
N HIS A 238 -14.08 -13.28 2.48
CA HIS A 238 -15.39 -13.40 3.13
C HIS A 238 -15.29 -13.71 4.63
N TYR A 239 -14.09 -13.66 5.21
CA TYR A 239 -13.96 -13.77 6.65
C TYR A 239 -14.50 -12.49 7.31
N PRO A 240 -15.31 -12.59 8.39
CA PRO A 240 -15.80 -11.43 9.11
C PRO A 240 -14.66 -10.79 9.93
N TYR A 241 -13.88 -9.93 9.29
CA TYR A 241 -12.85 -9.12 9.95
C TYR A 241 -13.49 -8.03 10.80
N ASP A 242 -12.80 -7.65 11.88
CA ASP A 242 -13.21 -6.51 12.71
C ASP A 242 -12.87 -5.20 11.97
N GLU A 243 -13.69 -4.15 12.08
CA GLU A 243 -13.42 -2.87 11.39
C GLU A 243 -12.07 -2.22 11.80
N THR A 244 -11.52 -2.64 12.95
CA THR A 244 -10.22 -2.18 13.46
C THR A 244 -9.04 -3.02 12.98
N ASP A 245 -9.26 -4.11 12.24
CA ASP A 245 -8.18 -4.94 11.73
C ASP A 245 -7.44 -4.26 10.58
N THR A 246 -6.12 -4.10 10.74
CA THR A 246 -5.22 -3.69 9.65
C THR A 246 -4.78 -4.89 8.81
N LEU A 247 -5.70 -5.80 8.50
CA LEU A 247 -5.42 -6.99 7.71
C LEU A 247 -5.76 -6.75 6.24
N ASP A 248 -4.94 -7.27 5.34
CA ASP A 248 -5.19 -7.21 3.91
C ASP A 248 -4.90 -8.56 3.25
N VAL A 249 -5.58 -8.82 2.14
CA VAL A 249 -5.50 -10.07 1.38
C VAL A 249 -4.99 -9.77 -0.02
N ILE A 250 -3.75 -10.20 -0.29
CA ILE A 250 -3.12 -10.04 -1.59
C ILE A 250 -3.42 -11.27 -2.45
N GLU A 251 -3.85 -11.03 -3.69
CA GLU A 251 -4.08 -12.09 -4.66
C GLU A 251 -2.77 -12.54 -5.34
N VAL A 252 -2.57 -13.85 -5.43
CA VAL A 252 -1.52 -14.46 -6.25
C VAL A 252 -2.16 -15.14 -7.45
N LYS A 253 -2.07 -14.48 -8.60
CA LYS A 253 -2.74 -14.90 -9.85
C LYS A 253 -2.14 -16.15 -10.49
N ASP A 254 -0.89 -16.46 -10.21
CA ASP A 254 -0.17 -17.59 -10.82
C ASP A 254 -0.68 -18.95 -10.32
N ILE A 255 -1.41 -18.98 -9.20
CA ILE A 255 -1.95 -20.21 -8.60
C ILE A 255 -3.47 -20.16 -8.66
N VAL A 256 -4.02 -20.81 -9.68
CA VAL A 256 -5.46 -21.04 -9.84
C VAL A 256 -5.83 -22.34 -9.15
N ILE A 257 -6.87 -22.28 -8.32
CA ILE A 257 -7.35 -23.37 -7.46
C ILE A 257 -8.79 -23.70 -7.87
N PRO A 258 -9.00 -24.66 -8.78
CA PRO A 258 -10.34 -25.10 -9.14
C PRO A 258 -11.05 -25.77 -7.96
N LEU A 259 -12.25 -25.30 -7.65
CA LEU A 259 -13.14 -25.84 -6.62
C LEU A 259 -14.27 -26.62 -7.27
N SER A 260 -14.45 -27.87 -6.84
CA SER A 260 -15.39 -28.82 -7.41
C SER A 260 -16.17 -29.55 -6.31
N PHE A 261 -17.34 -30.06 -6.65
CA PHE A 261 -17.98 -31.11 -5.86
C PHE A 261 -17.35 -32.46 -6.19
N ALA A 262 -17.51 -33.44 -5.31
CA ALA A 262 -16.98 -34.78 -5.52
C ALA A 262 -18.02 -35.86 -5.25
N VAL A 263 -18.00 -36.89 -6.08
CA VAL A 263 -18.79 -38.12 -5.94
C VAL A 263 -17.87 -39.33 -6.01
N ARG A 264 -18.39 -40.50 -5.64
CA ARG A 264 -17.61 -41.74 -5.68
C ARG A 264 -17.24 -42.09 -7.12
N LEU A 265 -16.05 -42.67 -7.31
CA LEU A 265 -15.67 -43.28 -8.58
C LEU A 265 -16.66 -44.43 -8.90
N ASP A 266 -17.02 -44.59 -10.17
CA ASP A 266 -17.88 -45.67 -10.72
C ASP A 266 -19.41 -45.54 -10.54
N GLU A 267 -19.92 -44.41 -10.04
CA GLU A 267 -21.37 -44.19 -9.92
C GLU A 267 -21.99 -43.64 -11.21
N GLU A 268 -23.13 -44.21 -11.66
CA GLU A 268 -23.79 -43.80 -12.92
C GLU A 268 -24.22 -42.32 -12.91
N TYR A 269 -24.66 -41.82 -11.74
CA TYR A 269 -25.11 -40.45 -11.57
C TYR A 269 -23.99 -39.41 -11.68
N ALA A 270 -22.72 -39.82 -11.57
CA ALA A 270 -21.58 -38.91 -11.66
C ALA A 270 -21.52 -38.18 -13.01
N SER A 271 -21.76 -38.92 -14.10
CA SER A 271 -21.79 -38.40 -15.46
C SER A 271 -22.98 -37.45 -15.70
N LEU A 272 -24.15 -37.81 -15.16
CA LEU A 272 -25.37 -37.00 -15.24
C LEU A 272 -25.20 -35.67 -14.48
N MET A 273 -24.61 -35.73 -13.28
CA MET A 273 -24.31 -34.54 -12.50
C MET A 273 -23.31 -33.62 -13.20
N LEU A 274 -22.27 -34.17 -13.85
CA LEU A 274 -21.29 -33.36 -14.58
C LEU A 274 -21.93 -32.63 -15.76
N ASN A 275 -22.81 -33.30 -16.52
CA ASN A 275 -23.57 -32.69 -17.60
C ASN A 275 -24.50 -31.59 -17.09
N PHE A 276 -25.15 -31.82 -15.95
CA PHE A 276 -26.01 -30.82 -15.31
C PHE A 276 -25.23 -29.59 -14.85
N MET A 277 -24.08 -29.79 -14.19
CA MET A 277 -23.19 -28.69 -13.79
C MET A 277 -22.67 -27.89 -14.99
N SER A 278 -22.35 -28.58 -16.09
CA SER A 278 -21.95 -27.91 -17.35
C SER A 278 -23.10 -27.06 -17.91
N THR A 279 -24.33 -27.58 -17.87
CA THR A 279 -25.54 -26.84 -18.30
C THR A 279 -25.79 -25.60 -17.43
N LEU A 280 -25.60 -25.70 -16.10
CA LEU A 280 -25.74 -24.57 -15.19
C LEU A 280 -24.70 -23.47 -15.47
N ARG A 281 -23.45 -23.86 -15.76
CA ARG A 281 -22.39 -22.94 -16.14
C ARG A 281 -22.67 -22.26 -17.47
N GLU A 282 -23.05 -23.02 -18.50
CA GLU A 282 -23.40 -22.48 -19.83
C GLU A 282 -24.57 -21.50 -19.78
N ARG A 283 -25.53 -21.71 -18.87
CA ARG A 283 -26.66 -20.81 -18.65
C ARG A 283 -26.34 -19.60 -17.77
N GLY A 284 -25.10 -19.45 -17.28
CA GLY A 284 -24.69 -18.36 -16.39
C GLY A 284 -25.34 -18.41 -15.00
N VAL A 285 -25.94 -19.54 -14.61
CA VAL A 285 -26.60 -19.68 -13.30
C VAL A 285 -25.57 -19.64 -12.17
N ILE A 286 -24.41 -20.25 -12.41
CA ILE A 286 -23.31 -20.27 -11.45
C ILE A 286 -22.78 -18.85 -11.21
N ASP A 287 -22.49 -18.10 -12.27
CA ASP A 287 -21.99 -16.72 -12.17
C ASP A 287 -22.98 -15.83 -11.41
N HIS A 288 -24.29 -15.97 -11.71
CA HIS A 288 -25.33 -15.24 -10.99
C HIS A 288 -25.40 -15.58 -9.49
N LEU A 289 -25.06 -16.81 -9.09
CA LEU A 289 -25.01 -17.20 -7.68
C LEU A 289 -23.74 -16.71 -6.98
N LEU A 290 -22.65 -16.49 -7.72
CA LEU A 290 -21.39 -15.96 -7.19
C LEU A 290 -21.46 -14.45 -6.92
N GLU A 291 -22.29 -13.72 -7.66
CA GLU A 291 -22.51 -12.28 -7.48
C GLU A 291 -23.44 -11.92 -6.32
N LYS A 292 -24.21 -12.88 -5.79
CA LYS A 292 -25.18 -12.67 -4.70
C LYS A 292 -24.58 -12.88 -3.32
#